data_AF-A0A8H9IX47-F1
#
_entry.id   AF-A0A8H9IX47-F1
#
_cell.length_a   1.000
_cell.length_b   1.000
_cell.length_c   1.000
_cell.angle_alpha   90.00
_cell.angle_beta   90.00
_cell.angle_gamma   90.00
#
_symmetry.space_group_name_H-M   'P 1'
#
loop_
_entity.id
_entity.type
_entity.pdbx_description
1 polymer ?
#
loop_
_entity_poly.entity_id
_entity_poly.type
_entity_poly.pdbx_seq_one_letter_code
_entity_poly.pdbx_strand_id
1 'polypeptide(L)'
;MSETVLWQGKSPQRLGSRRQYLTDLGALVLGIGLTALLMALLGKLDQLPYYAVGLTAFLALSLVPRVLLTRNQLMTGDYTITDRRILVEDRVWGIPVRRDELLSELKTPELLDGSVAFGDPKSGAVAGTRQDGVVIPPLVLWHVPEPERVLEIVRRAQQG
;
A
#
# COMPACT_ATOMS: atom_id res chain seq x y z
N MET A 1 28.42 0.83 -0.17
CA MET A 1 28.32 0.95 1.30
C MET A 1 27.22 0.01 1.75
N SER A 2 27.49 -0.87 2.71
CA SER A 2 26.50 -1.80 3.27
C SER A 2 25.63 -1.06 4.28
N GLU A 3 24.30 -1.08 4.09
CA GLU A 3 23.34 -0.53 5.07
C GLU A 3 23.23 -1.50 6.26
N THR A 4 23.17 -0.96 7.48
CA THR A 4 23.05 -1.76 8.70
C THR A 4 21.59 -1.88 9.10
N VAL A 5 21.08 -3.10 9.28
CA VAL A 5 19.72 -3.33 9.79
C VAL A 5 19.69 -3.03 11.28
N LEU A 6 18.87 -2.06 11.67
CA LEU A 6 18.72 -1.63 13.06
C LEU A 6 17.55 -2.33 13.75
N TRP A 7 16.47 -2.59 13.00
CA TRP A 7 15.29 -3.24 13.54
C TRP A 7 14.45 -3.90 12.44
N GLN A 8 13.79 -5.00 12.79
CA GLN A 8 12.81 -5.68 11.95
C GLN A 8 11.58 -6.03 12.76
N GLY A 9 10.41 -5.94 12.13
CA GLY A 9 9.16 -6.39 12.74
C GLY A 9 8.06 -6.57 11.71
N LYS A 10 6.90 -7.00 12.20
CA LYS A 10 5.75 -7.30 11.34
C LYS A 10 4.53 -6.61 11.89
N SER A 11 3.80 -5.88 11.05
CA SER A 11 2.44 -5.51 11.40
C SER A 11 1.50 -6.69 11.15
N PRO A 12 0.37 -6.80 11.87
CA PRO A 12 -0.69 -7.70 11.48
C PRO A 12 -1.13 -7.37 10.05
N GLN A 13 -0.96 -8.34 9.15
CA GLN A 13 -1.39 -8.21 7.76
C GLN A 13 -2.87 -7.85 7.74
N ARG A 14 -3.27 -6.93 6.85
CA ARG A 14 -4.68 -6.59 6.67
C ARG A 14 -5.45 -7.85 6.27
N LEU A 15 -6.11 -8.49 7.24
CA LEU A 15 -7.15 -9.51 7.04
C LEU A 15 -8.30 -9.00 6.15
N GLY A 16 -8.35 -7.69 5.85
CA GLY A 16 -9.21 -7.08 4.86
C GLY A 16 -9.01 -7.58 3.42
N SER A 17 -7.87 -8.20 3.08
CA SER A 17 -7.61 -8.63 1.70
C SER A 17 -8.63 -9.64 1.18
N ARG A 18 -9.10 -10.58 2.01
CA ARG A 18 -10.05 -11.62 1.57
C ARG A 18 -11.45 -11.07 1.35
N ARG A 19 -11.94 -10.20 2.23
CA ARG A 19 -13.26 -9.59 2.09
C ARG A 19 -13.29 -8.62 0.91
N GLN A 20 -12.25 -7.80 0.76
CA GLN A 20 -12.09 -6.89 -0.37
C GLN A 20 -12.00 -7.66 -1.69
N TYR A 21 -11.21 -8.74 -1.72
CA TYR A 21 -11.09 -9.65 -2.87
C TYR A 21 -12.44 -10.24 -3.27
N LEU A 22 -13.23 -10.72 -2.30
CA LEU A 22 -14.56 -11.27 -2.56
C LEU A 22 -15.54 -10.20 -3.08
N THR A 23 -15.53 -8.98 -2.55
CA THR A 23 -16.36 -7.89 -3.07
C THR A 23 -15.98 -7.51 -4.49
N ASP A 24 -14.69 -7.41 -4.80
CA ASP A 24 -14.20 -7.06 -6.13
C ASP A 24 -14.49 -8.19 -7.13
N LEU A 25 -14.37 -9.45 -6.72
CA LEU A 25 -14.75 -10.61 -7.52
C LEU A 25 -16.27 -10.64 -7.78
N GLY A 26 -17.08 -10.32 -6.77
CA GLY A 26 -18.53 -10.18 -6.90
C GLY A 26 -18.93 -9.05 -7.85
N ALA A 27 -18.27 -7.91 -7.79
CA ALA A 27 -18.48 -6.80 -8.72
C ALA A 27 -18.13 -7.19 -10.17
N LEU A 28 -17.08 -7.98 -10.36
CA LEU A 28 -16.67 -8.48 -11.67
C LEU A 28 -17.70 -9.46 -12.25
N VAL A 29 -18.17 -10.42 -11.45
CA VAL A 29 -19.24 -11.36 -11.85
C VAL A 29 -20.54 -10.61 -12.20
N LEU A 30 -20.93 -9.64 -11.38
CA LEU A 30 -22.10 -8.79 -11.66
C LEU A 30 -21.94 -7.98 -12.94
N GLY A 31 -20.77 -7.39 -13.17
CA GLY A 31 -20.47 -6.64 -14.39
C GLY A 31 -20.56 -7.51 -15.65
N ILE A 32 -19.99 -8.72 -15.61
CA ILE A 32 -20.10 -9.68 -16.71
C ILE A 32 -21.57 -10.09 -16.93
N GLY A 33 -22.30 -10.40 -15.86
CA GLY A 33 -23.71 -10.77 -15.94
C GLY A 33 -24.60 -9.67 -16.53
N LEU A 34 -24.38 -8.41 -16.12
CA LEU A 34 -25.10 -7.25 -16.65
C LEU A 34 -24.77 -7.01 -18.13
N THR A 35 -23.50 -7.17 -18.51
CA THR A 35 -23.05 -7.05 -19.91
C THR A 35 -23.68 -8.14 -20.78
N ALA A 36 -23.74 -9.37 -20.27
CA ALA A 36 -24.39 -10.48 -20.96
C ALA A 36 -25.91 -10.25 -21.14
N LEU A 37 -26.58 -9.75 -20.10
CA LEU A 37 -28.00 -9.40 -20.15
C LEU A 37 -28.29 -8.30 -21.18
N LEU A 38 -27.47 -7.24 -21.20
CA LEU A 38 -27.56 -6.16 -22.19
C LEU A 38 -27.38 -6.68 -23.62
N MET A 39 -26.41 -7.57 -23.84
CA MET A 39 -26.18 -8.15 -25.17
C MET A 39 -27.30 -9.09 -25.61
N ALA A 40 -27.90 -9.83 -24.68
CA ALA A 40 -29.08 -10.65 -24.94
C ALA A 40 -30.28 -9.78 -25.33
N LEU A 41 -30.52 -8.68 -24.61
CA LEU A 41 -31.60 -7.72 -24.92
C LEU A 41 -31.40 -7.03 -26.28
N LEU A 42 -30.16 -6.81 -26.69
CA LEU A 42 -29.80 -6.20 -27.99
C LEU A 42 -29.68 -7.22 -29.13
N GLY A 43 -29.82 -8.51 -28.86
CA GLY A 43 -29.67 -9.58 -29.86
C GLY A 43 -28.24 -9.76 -30.40
N LYS A 44 -27.22 -9.32 -29.65
CA LYS A 44 -25.79 -9.30 -30.06
C LYS A 44 -24.92 -10.25 -29.23
N LEU A 45 -25.44 -11.44 -28.93
CA LEU A 45 -24.75 -12.44 -28.10
C LEU A 45 -23.46 -12.97 -28.74
N ASP A 46 -23.38 -12.95 -30.07
CA ASP A 46 -22.19 -13.27 -30.86
C ASP A 46 -20.99 -12.36 -30.54
N GLN A 47 -21.26 -11.12 -30.09
CA GLN A 47 -20.21 -10.14 -29.75
C GLN A 47 -19.74 -10.23 -28.30
N LEU A 48 -20.41 -11.04 -27.48
CA LEU A 48 -20.11 -11.20 -26.05
C LEU A 48 -18.64 -11.54 -25.75
N PRO A 49 -17.92 -12.38 -26.53
CA PRO A 49 -16.50 -12.63 -26.30
C PRO A 49 -15.65 -11.36 -26.40
N TYR A 50 -15.92 -10.49 -27.37
CA TYR A 50 -15.17 -9.25 -27.57
C TYR A 50 -15.38 -8.26 -26.41
N TYR A 51 -16.62 -8.14 -25.94
CA TYR A 51 -16.94 -7.29 -24.79
C TYR A 51 -16.42 -7.87 -23.47
N ALA A 52 -16.44 -9.20 -23.30
CA ALA A 52 -15.86 -9.86 -22.14
C ALA A 52 -14.33 -9.67 -22.07
N VAL A 53 -13.63 -9.79 -23.21
CA VAL A 53 -12.19 -9.50 -23.30
C VAL A 53 -11.91 -8.02 -23.02
N GLY A 54 -12.70 -7.11 -23.60
CA GLY A 54 -12.57 -5.66 -23.36
C GLY A 54 -12.79 -5.28 -21.89
N LEU A 55 -13.81 -5.83 -21.24
CA LEU A 55 -14.09 -5.64 -19.82
C LEU A 55 -12.96 -6.20 -18.94
N THR A 56 -12.46 -7.39 -19.28
CA THR A 56 -11.34 -8.01 -18.55
C THR A 56 -10.06 -7.19 -18.69
N ALA A 57 -9.75 -6.71 -19.90
CA ALA A 57 -8.60 -5.84 -20.15
C ALA A 57 -8.72 -4.50 -19.42
N PHE A 58 -9.90 -3.89 -19.40
CA PHE A 58 -10.17 -2.65 -18.67
C PHE A 58 -10.00 -2.85 -17.15
N LEU A 59 -10.54 -3.93 -16.60
CA LEU A 59 -10.40 -4.25 -15.17
C LEU A 59 -8.94 -4.56 -14.81
N ALA A 60 -8.23 -5.32 -15.64
CA ALA A 60 -6.80 -5.59 -15.47
C ALA A 60 -5.96 -4.29 -15.50
N LEU A 61 -6.26 -3.39 -16.43
CA LEU A 61 -5.60 -2.09 -16.51
C LEU A 61 -5.91 -1.21 -15.29
N SER A 62 -7.12 -1.28 -14.75
CA SER A 62 -7.53 -0.54 -13.54
C SER A 62 -6.81 -1.01 -12.27
N LEU A 63 -6.27 -2.23 -12.26
CA LEU A 63 -5.46 -2.74 -11.15
C LEU A 63 -4.07 -2.09 -11.10
N VAL A 64 -3.50 -1.68 -12.24
CA VAL A 64 -2.16 -1.09 -12.30
C VAL A 64 -2.05 0.22 -11.49
N PRO A 65 -2.95 1.22 -11.70
CA PRO A 65 -2.97 2.42 -10.85
C PRO A 65 -3.17 2.08 -9.37
N ARG A 66 -4.03 1.10 -9.04
CA ARG A 66 -4.26 0.69 -7.65
C ARG A 66 -2.98 0.14 -7.01
N VAL A 67 -2.24 -0.73 -7.70
CA VAL A 67 -0.98 -1.28 -7.17
C VAL A 67 0.06 -0.18 -6.98
N LEU A 68 0.20 0.74 -7.94
CA LEU A 68 1.14 1.86 -7.85
C LEU A 68 0.78 2.84 -6.72
N LEU A 69 -0.50 3.16 -6.55
CA LEU A 69 -0.98 4.00 -5.44
C LEU A 69 -0.80 3.31 -4.09
N THR A 70 -1.09 2.00 -4.02
CA THR A 70 -0.93 1.21 -2.80
C THR A 70 0.53 1.10 -2.38
N ARG A 71 1.46 1.07 -3.35
CA ARG A 71 2.92 1.06 -3.07
C ARG A 71 3.33 2.26 -2.24
N ASN A 72 2.94 3.46 -2.64
CA ASN A 72 3.34 4.68 -1.94
C ASN A 72 2.56 4.87 -0.64
N GLN A 73 1.38 4.26 -0.51
CA GLN A 73 0.55 4.31 0.70
C GLN A 73 0.72 3.08 1.60
N LEU A 74 1.73 2.25 1.35
CA LEU A 74 1.94 1.04 2.12
C LEU A 74 2.38 1.40 3.54
N MET A 75 1.58 0.99 4.52
CA MET A 75 1.79 1.24 5.95
C MET A 75 1.76 -0.05 6.76
N THR A 76 1.40 -1.18 6.16
CA THR A 76 1.31 -2.49 6.82
C THR A 76 2.12 -3.48 6.01
N GLY A 77 2.80 -4.39 6.69
CA GLY A 77 3.62 -5.44 6.10
C GLY A 77 4.74 -5.87 7.04
N ASP A 78 5.80 -6.39 6.44
CA ASP A 78 7.09 -6.59 7.08
C ASP A 78 7.86 -5.25 7.04
N TYR A 79 8.33 -4.81 8.19
CA TYR A 79 9.10 -3.58 8.36
C TYR A 79 10.57 -3.91 8.51
N THR A 80 11.43 -3.20 7.78
CA THR A 80 12.87 -3.19 8.03
C THR A 80 13.35 -1.75 8.17
N ILE A 81 13.92 -1.43 9.33
CA ILE A 81 14.53 -0.13 9.62
C ILE A 81 16.04 -0.32 9.53
N THR A 82 16.67 0.52 8.72
CA THR A 82 18.12 0.59 8.59
C THR A 82 18.63 1.92 9.12
N ASP A 83 19.95 2.10 9.11
CA ASP A 83 20.61 3.37 9.36
C ASP A 83 20.27 4.48 8.34
N ARG A 84 19.72 4.15 7.16
CA ARG A 84 19.43 5.15 6.11
C ARG A 84 17.98 5.26 5.68
N ARG A 85 17.22 4.17 5.79
CA ARG A 85 15.88 4.05 5.20
C ARG A 85 14.95 3.16 6.00
N ILE A 86 13.66 3.33 5.74
CA ILE A 86 12.60 2.43 6.19
C ILE A 86 12.03 1.70 4.98
N LEU A 87 11.97 0.38 5.09
CA LEU A 87 11.37 -0.51 4.11
C LEU A 87 10.07 -1.08 4.68
N VAL A 88 9.02 -1.04 3.86
CA VAL A 88 7.76 -1.73 4.13
C VAL A 88 7.48 -2.66 2.97
N GLU A 89 7.32 -3.95 3.24
CA GLU A 89 7.09 -4.99 2.25
C GLU A 89 5.78 -5.73 2.53
N ASP A 90 4.92 -5.87 1.52
CA ASP A 90 3.66 -6.60 1.64
C ASP A 90 3.28 -7.26 0.29
N ARG A 91 2.15 -7.97 0.27
CA ARG A 91 1.56 -8.53 -0.95
C ARG A 91 0.16 -7.99 -1.17
N VAL A 92 -0.02 -7.33 -2.30
CA VAL A 92 -1.30 -6.78 -2.74
C VAL A 92 -1.77 -7.64 -3.90
N TRP A 93 -2.84 -8.42 -3.70
CA TRP A 93 -3.35 -9.38 -4.71
C TRP A 93 -2.33 -10.43 -5.15
N GLY A 94 -1.45 -10.85 -4.22
CA GLY A 94 -0.37 -11.79 -4.52
C GLY A 94 0.85 -11.17 -5.23
N ILE A 95 0.75 -9.90 -5.65
CA ILE A 95 1.86 -9.14 -6.22
C ILE A 95 2.70 -8.56 -5.08
N PRO A 96 4.03 -8.77 -5.05
CA PRO A 96 4.89 -8.16 -4.06
C PRO A 96 4.93 -6.64 -4.26
N VAL A 97 4.70 -5.90 -3.19
CA VAL A 97 4.75 -4.44 -3.17
C VAL A 97 5.71 -3.99 -2.09
N ARG A 98 6.58 -3.04 -2.42
CA ARG A 98 7.59 -2.50 -1.52
C ARG A 98 7.58 -0.98 -1.53
N ARG A 99 7.51 -0.39 -0.35
CA ARG A 99 7.76 1.03 -0.08
C ARG A 99 9.16 1.20 0.50
N ASP A 100 9.85 2.22 0.02
CA ASP A 100 11.23 2.54 0.39
C ASP A 100 11.29 4.06 0.58
N GLU A 101 11.57 4.49 1.82
CA GLU A 101 11.66 5.90 2.19
C GLU A 101 12.96 6.18 2.94
N LEU A 102 13.69 7.21 2.51
CA LEU A 102 14.92 7.65 3.16
C LEU A 102 14.59 8.38 4.46
N LEU A 103 15.29 8.03 5.54
CA LEU A 103 15.10 8.66 6.85
C LEU A 103 15.35 10.17 6.83
N SER A 104 16.26 10.63 5.95
CA SER A 104 16.59 12.05 5.76
C SER A 104 15.49 12.86 5.06
N GLU A 105 14.57 12.20 4.35
CA GLU A 105 13.44 12.84 3.66
C GLU A 105 12.16 12.83 4.49
N LEU A 106 12.17 12.06 5.58
CA LEU A 106 11.07 11.96 6.53
C LEU A 106 11.21 13.00 7.64
N LYS A 107 10.07 13.49 8.12
CA LYS A 107 10.00 14.33 9.31
C LYS A 107 10.41 13.56 10.56
N THR A 108 10.56 14.27 11.67
CA THR A 108 10.77 13.65 12.97
C THR A 108 9.59 12.71 13.30
N PRO A 109 9.85 11.46 13.70
CA PRO A 109 8.80 10.53 14.07
C PRO A 109 8.20 10.88 15.44
N GLU A 110 6.93 10.54 15.59
CA GLU A 110 6.14 10.72 16.81
C GLU A 110 5.41 9.41 17.18
N LEU A 111 4.99 9.31 18.44
CA LEU A 111 4.13 8.22 18.88
C LEU A 111 2.67 8.57 18.57
N LEU A 112 1.99 7.69 17.85
CA LEU A 112 0.58 7.81 17.52
C LEU A 112 -0.11 6.50 17.87
N ASP A 113 -1.00 6.51 18.87
CA ASP A 113 -1.79 5.34 19.27
C ASP A 113 -0.95 4.05 19.46
N GLY A 114 0.21 4.15 20.12
CA GLY A 114 1.14 3.02 20.33
C GLY A 114 1.90 2.58 19.09
N SER A 115 1.96 3.41 18.06
CA SER A 115 2.68 3.18 16.80
C SER A 115 3.70 4.29 16.56
N VAL A 116 4.71 4.01 15.73
CA VAL A 116 5.69 5.02 15.31
C VAL A 116 5.24 5.64 14.00
N ALA A 117 4.95 6.93 14.00
CA ALA A 117 4.34 7.62 12.86
C ALA A 117 5.21 8.76 12.34
N PHE A 118 5.20 8.91 11.02
CA PHE A 118 5.73 10.03 10.27
C PHE A 118 4.54 10.69 9.58
N GLY A 119 4.10 11.83 10.14
CA GLY A 119 2.83 12.44 9.77
C GLY A 119 1.63 11.69 10.37
N ASP A 120 0.43 12.05 9.95
CA ASP A 120 -0.82 11.53 10.50
C ASP A 120 -1.85 11.28 9.37
N PRO A 121 -2.28 10.01 9.17
CA PRO A 121 -3.31 9.66 8.19
C PRO A 121 -4.67 10.32 8.42
N LYS A 122 -5.04 10.63 9.67
CA LYS A 122 -6.36 11.19 10.02
C LYS A 122 -6.45 12.68 9.67
N SER A 123 -5.41 13.45 10.00
CA SER A 123 -5.32 14.88 9.64
C SER A 123 -4.79 15.12 8.24
N GLY A 124 -4.22 14.11 7.58
CA GLY A 124 -3.56 14.26 6.28
C GLY A 124 -2.15 14.85 6.38
N ALA A 125 -1.57 14.92 7.58
CA ALA A 125 -0.22 15.43 7.77
C ALA A 125 0.80 14.51 7.08
N VAL A 126 1.56 15.08 6.16
CA VAL A 126 2.52 14.35 5.31
C VAL A 126 3.73 13.86 6.11
N ALA A 127 4.28 12.71 5.70
CA ALA A 127 5.45 12.10 6.33
C ALA A 127 6.74 12.86 6.06
N GLY A 128 6.81 13.59 4.95
CA GLY A 128 8.01 14.27 4.51
C GLY A 128 7.91 14.76 3.07
N THR A 129 9.04 15.24 2.56
CA THR A 129 9.19 15.72 1.19
C THR A 129 10.52 15.22 0.65
N ARG A 130 10.50 14.64 -0.54
CA ARG A 130 11.70 14.19 -1.24
C ARG A 130 12.53 15.37 -1.73
N GLN A 131 13.80 15.12 -2.07
CA GLN A 131 14.69 16.15 -2.60
C GLN A 131 14.17 16.82 -3.89
N ASP A 132 13.38 16.09 -4.68
CA ASP A 132 12.73 16.57 -5.91
C ASP A 132 11.40 17.33 -5.65
N GLY A 133 11.02 17.51 -4.40
CA GLY A 133 9.78 18.21 -4.00
C GLY A 133 8.55 17.30 -3.94
N VAL A 134 8.66 16.01 -4.24
CA VAL A 134 7.53 15.07 -4.17
C VAL A 134 7.14 14.84 -2.70
N VAL A 135 5.85 15.02 -2.41
CA VAL A 135 5.28 14.80 -1.08
C VAL A 135 5.25 13.31 -0.75
N ILE A 136 5.76 12.96 0.43
CA ILE A 136 5.71 11.60 0.96
C ILE A 136 4.41 11.47 1.78
N PRO A 137 3.49 10.56 1.40
CA PRO A 137 2.27 10.34 2.16
C PRO A 137 2.60 9.81 3.56
N PRO A 138 1.68 9.93 4.54
CA PRO A 138 1.90 9.47 5.90
C PRO A 138 2.48 8.05 5.93
N LEU A 139 3.36 7.78 6.90
CA LEU A 139 3.96 6.47 7.11
C LEU A 139 3.80 6.12 8.58
N VAL A 140 3.08 5.05 8.88
CA VAL A 140 2.85 4.60 10.26
C VAL A 140 3.29 3.16 10.37
N LEU A 141 4.18 2.90 11.32
CA LEU A 141 4.61 1.56 11.71
C LEU A 141 3.65 1.05 12.77
N TRP A 142 2.62 0.34 12.32
CA TRP A 142 1.52 -0.12 13.16
C TRP A 142 1.90 -1.35 14.00
N HIS A 143 1.42 -1.39 15.24
CA HIS A 143 1.57 -2.54 16.15
C HIS A 143 3.03 -2.98 16.36
N VAL A 144 3.93 -1.99 16.45
CA VAL A 144 5.33 -2.23 16.73
C VAL A 144 5.50 -2.64 18.20
N PRO A 145 6.19 -3.76 18.52
CA PRO A 145 6.53 -4.09 19.90
C PRO A 145 7.50 -3.05 20.47
N GLU A 146 7.24 -2.58 21.69
CA GLU A 146 8.03 -1.51 22.34
C GLU A 146 8.18 -0.27 21.45
N PRO A 147 7.07 0.42 21.10
CA PRO A 147 7.09 1.51 20.12
C PRO A 147 8.01 2.67 20.53
N GLU A 148 8.20 2.91 21.83
CA GLU A 148 9.14 3.90 22.36
C GLU A 148 10.59 3.57 22.01
N ARG A 149 10.97 2.29 22.09
CA ARG A 149 12.31 1.83 21.76
C ARG A 149 12.57 1.96 20.26
N VAL A 150 11.59 1.59 19.44
CA VAL A 150 11.71 1.71 17.97
C VAL A 150 11.75 3.17 17.55
N LEU A 151 10.96 4.03 18.19
CA LEU A 151 11.04 5.49 17.99
C LEU A 151 12.46 6.01 18.26
N GLU A 152 13.08 5.57 19.35
CA GLU A 152 14.44 5.99 19.69
C GLU A 152 15.47 5.49 18.67
N ILE A 153 15.36 4.24 18.22
CA ILE A 153 16.21 3.68 17.15
C ILE A 153 16.13 4.55 15.90
N VAL A 154 14.92 4.88 15.46
CA VAL A 154 14.69 5.73 14.29
C VAL A 154 15.26 7.12 14.47
N ARG A 155 15.05 7.76 15.64
CA ARG A 155 15.57 9.11 15.92
C ARG A 155 17.10 9.13 15.90
N ARG A 156 17.74 8.12 16.48
CA ARG A 156 19.21 7.98 16.45
C ARG A 156 19.70 7.77 15.02
N ALA A 157 19.00 6.97 14.22
CA ALA A 157 19.32 6.76 12.82
C ALA A 157 19.17 8.02 11.97
N GLN A 158 18.20 8.90 12.27
CA GLN A 158 18.06 10.20 11.59
C GLN A 158 19.16 11.22 11.95
N GLN A 159 19.87 11.02 13.05
CA GLN A 159 20.91 11.93 13.55
C GLN A 159 22.34 11.51 13.15
N GLY A 160 22.53 10.26 12.72
CA GLY A 160 23.82 9.71 12.28
C GLY A 160 24.05 9.91 10.79
#